data_AF-A0A2L2Y3S1-F1
#
_entry.id   AF-A0A2L2Y3S1-F1
#
_cell.length_a   1.000
_cell.length_b   1.000
_cell.length_c   1.000
_cell.angle_alpha   90.00
_cell.angle_beta   90.00
_cell.angle_gamma   90.00
#
_symmetry.space_group_name_H-M   'P 1'
#
loop_
_entity.id
_entity.type
_entity.pdbx_description
1 polymer ?
#
loop_
_entity_poly.entity_id
_entity_poly.type
_entity_poly.pdbx_seq_one_letter_code
_entity_poly.pdbx_strand_id
1 'polypeptide(L)'
;CSDQSDCGDDECCVGLKFRSGKCRKLLREGKRCLRDNTAPSGKYTFACPCAEGLSCVSERVTQNKFGKVRNNERCRAPSASTVPPTEGVTEEDPKVDSDESTEQSSEEKR
;
A
#
# COMPACT_ATOMS: atom_id res chain seq x y z
N CYS A 1 -4.01 18.76 -22.48
CA CYS A 1 -3.15 19.37 -21.47
C CYS A 1 -1.69 19.07 -21.77
N SER A 2 -0.89 20.12 -21.79
CA SER A 2 0.57 20.09 -21.76
C SER A 2 1.05 20.11 -20.30
N ASP A 3 0.34 20.80 -19.43
CA ASP A 3 0.62 20.92 -17.99
C ASP A 3 -0.68 20.93 -17.16
N GLN A 4 -0.53 20.99 -15.84
CA GLN A 4 -1.66 20.94 -14.91
C GLN A 4 -2.56 22.18 -15.03
N SER A 5 -2.00 23.35 -15.39
CA SER A 5 -2.72 24.62 -15.52
C SER A 5 -3.68 24.65 -16.71
N ASP A 6 -3.54 23.73 -17.67
CA ASP A 6 -4.51 23.53 -18.75
C ASP A 6 -5.83 22.89 -18.26
N CYS A 7 -5.83 22.27 -17.08
CA CYS A 7 -6.97 21.55 -16.52
C CYS A 7 -7.62 22.36 -15.39
N GLY A 8 -8.91 22.12 -15.12
CA GLY A 8 -9.59 22.77 -14.00
C GLY A 8 -9.09 22.29 -12.63
N ASP A 9 -9.50 22.97 -11.57
CA ASP A 9 -9.09 22.68 -10.18
C ASP A 9 -9.45 21.25 -9.74
N ASP A 10 -10.58 20.73 -10.23
CA ASP A 10 -11.05 19.35 -9.97
C ASP A 10 -10.50 18.31 -10.97
N GLU A 11 -9.49 18.67 -11.76
CA GLU A 11 -8.93 17.84 -12.81
C GLU A 11 -7.41 17.71 -12.72
N CYS A 12 -6.85 16.70 -13.37
CA CYS A 12 -5.43 16.57 -13.52
C CYS A 12 -5.02 16.22 -14.95
N CYS A 13 -3.79 16.58 -15.31
CA CYS A 13 -3.24 16.22 -16.60
C CYS A 13 -2.66 14.80 -16.62
N VAL A 14 -3.34 13.88 -17.31
CA VAL A 14 -2.88 12.49 -17.48
C VAL A 14 -2.31 12.29 -18.89
N GLY A 15 -1.05 11.85 -18.99
CA GLY A 15 -0.42 11.56 -20.27
C GLY A 15 1.06 11.20 -20.16
N LEU A 16 1.63 10.76 -21.29
CA LEU A 16 3.06 10.47 -21.39
C LEU A 16 3.87 11.74 -21.68
N LYS A 17 5.15 11.74 -21.30
CA LYS A 17 6.10 12.86 -21.49
C LYS A 17 6.12 13.42 -22.92
N PHE A 18 6.00 12.56 -23.94
CA PHE A 18 6.12 12.93 -25.35
C PHE A 18 4.78 13.07 -26.09
N ARG A 19 3.65 13.04 -25.38
CA ARG A 19 2.33 13.22 -25.99
C ARG A 19 1.51 14.25 -25.23
N SER A 20 0.55 14.85 -25.93
CA SER A 20 -0.51 15.65 -25.33
C SER A 20 -1.30 14.78 -24.36
N GLY A 21 -1.44 15.24 -23.12
CA GLY A 21 -2.24 14.58 -22.10
C GLY A 21 -3.73 14.95 -22.23
N LYS A 22 -4.56 14.24 -21.48
CA LYS A 22 -5.99 14.53 -21.32
C LYS A 22 -6.26 14.96 -19.88
N CYS A 23 -7.07 16.00 -19.72
CA CYS A 23 -7.61 16.34 -18.41
C CYS A 23 -8.57 15.22 -17.98
N ARG A 24 -8.40 14.75 -16.76
CA ARG A 24 -9.25 13.75 -16.12
C ARG A 24 -9.63 14.27 -14.75
N LYS A 25 -10.82 13.92 -14.28
CA LYS A 25 -11.25 14.32 -12.94
C LYS A 25 -10.40 13.65 -11.85
N LEU A 26 -10.22 14.36 -10.74
CA LEU A 26 -9.61 13.84 -9.52
C LEU A 26 -10.34 12.58 -9.02
N LEU A 27 -9.60 11.69 -8.36
CA LEU A 27 -10.15 10.45 -7.84
C LEU A 27 -11.03 10.72 -6.62
N ARG A 28 -12.26 10.24 -6.68
CA ARG A 28 -13.20 10.26 -5.55
C ARG A 28 -12.91 9.17 -4.54
N GLU A 29 -13.53 9.27 -3.38
CA GLU A 29 -13.45 8.27 -2.32
C GLU A 29 -13.75 6.85 -2.83
N GLY A 30 -12.99 5.87 -2.33
CA GLY A 30 -13.08 4.46 -2.68
C GLY A 30 -12.43 4.07 -4.01
N LYS A 31 -12.04 5.04 -4.86
CA LYS A 31 -11.33 4.78 -6.12
C LYS A 31 -9.88 4.39 -5.86
N ARG A 32 -9.36 3.54 -6.75
CA ARG A 32 -7.96 3.10 -6.71
C ARG A 32 -7.04 4.27 -7.04
N CYS A 33 -6.08 4.53 -6.16
CA CYS A 33 -5.06 5.55 -6.33
C CYS A 33 -3.68 4.89 -6.46
N LEU A 34 -2.70 5.66 -6.95
CA LEU A 34 -1.30 5.24 -7.04
C LEU A 34 -0.44 6.41 -6.53
N ARG A 35 0.41 6.15 -5.54
CA ARG A 35 1.32 7.17 -4.99
C ARG A 35 2.43 7.54 -5.98
N ASP A 36 2.99 6.54 -6.64
CA ASP A 36 4.16 6.70 -7.52
C ASP A 36 3.75 6.71 -8.99
N ASN A 37 2.96 7.72 -9.38
CA ASN A 37 2.40 7.85 -10.72
C ASN A 37 2.65 9.21 -11.38
N THR A 38 3.46 10.04 -10.75
CA THR A 38 3.85 11.33 -11.32
C THR A 38 5.10 11.10 -12.17
N ALA A 39 4.98 11.36 -13.47
CA ALA A 39 6.12 11.32 -14.38
C ALA A 39 7.06 12.53 -14.11
N PRO A 40 8.35 12.43 -14.46
CA PRO A 40 9.30 13.54 -14.32
C PRO A 40 8.92 14.80 -15.10
N SER A 41 7.99 14.68 -16.05
CA SER A 41 7.44 15.81 -16.80
C SER A 41 6.35 16.59 -16.05
N GLY A 42 6.03 16.22 -14.81
CA GLY A 42 4.94 16.82 -14.02
C GLY A 42 3.53 16.34 -14.44
N LYS A 43 3.44 15.34 -15.33
CA LYS A 43 2.17 14.73 -15.76
C LYS A 43 1.93 13.44 -15.00
N TYR A 44 0.66 13.09 -14.80
CA TYR A 44 0.29 11.78 -14.26
C TYR A 44 0.30 10.72 -15.36
N THR A 45 0.90 9.56 -15.13
CA THR A 45 1.03 8.52 -16.18
C THR A 45 -0.22 7.67 -16.36
N PHE A 46 -0.86 7.26 -15.25
CA PHE A 46 -2.01 6.34 -15.28
C PHE A 46 -3.31 6.93 -14.72
N ALA A 47 -3.23 7.76 -13.67
CA ALA A 47 -4.40 8.18 -12.91
C ALA A 47 -4.12 9.49 -12.18
N CYS A 48 -5.17 10.28 -11.99
CA CYS A 48 -5.12 11.48 -11.17
C CYS A 48 -4.89 11.17 -9.70
N PRO A 49 -4.44 12.16 -8.90
CA PRO A 49 -4.43 12.05 -7.46
C PRO A 49 -5.86 12.02 -6.91
N CYS A 50 -5.97 11.74 -5.62
CA CYS A 50 -7.21 11.87 -4.88
C CYS A 50 -7.68 13.33 -4.89
N ALA A 51 -9.00 13.52 -4.88
CA ALA A 51 -9.61 14.84 -4.75
C ALA A 51 -9.19 15.52 -3.45
N GLU A 52 -9.36 16.84 -3.38
CA GLU A 52 -9.04 17.60 -2.18
C GLU A 52 -9.73 17.02 -0.94
N GLY A 53 -8.98 16.96 0.16
CA GLY A 53 -9.46 16.36 1.41
C GLY A 53 -9.52 14.83 1.38
N LEU A 54 -8.94 14.13 0.39
CA LEU A 54 -8.81 12.68 0.37
C LEU A 54 -7.33 12.26 0.35
N SER A 55 -7.00 11.20 1.08
CA SER A 55 -5.66 10.63 1.13
C SER A 55 -5.61 9.27 0.44
N CYS A 56 -4.52 8.99 -0.27
CA CYS A 56 -4.27 7.68 -0.87
C CYS A 56 -3.72 6.71 0.19
N VAL A 57 -4.56 5.77 0.65
CA VAL A 57 -4.25 4.84 1.74
C VAL A 57 -4.22 3.40 1.22
N SER A 58 -3.15 2.68 1.53
CA SER A 58 -3.03 1.24 1.28
C SER A 58 -3.80 0.43 2.30
N GLU A 59 -4.56 -0.56 1.85
CA GLU A 59 -5.28 -1.48 2.74
C GLU A 59 -4.33 -2.48 3.44
N ARG A 60 -3.30 -2.94 2.72
CA ARG A 60 -2.30 -3.87 3.25
C ARG A 60 -0.91 -3.46 2.79
N VAL A 61 0.06 -3.53 3.70
CA VAL A 61 1.49 -3.35 3.39
C VAL A 61 2.21 -4.63 3.80
N THR A 62 2.79 -5.33 2.83
CA THR A 62 3.59 -6.53 3.07
C THR A 62 5.05 -6.23 2.82
N GLN A 63 5.94 -6.68 3.70
CA GLN A 63 7.37 -6.53 3.53
C GLN A 63 7.96 -7.80 2.91
N ASN A 64 8.62 -7.63 1.76
CA ASN A 64 9.25 -8.72 1.02
C ASN A 64 10.76 -8.45 0.96
N LYS A 65 11.55 -9.43 0.48
CA LYS A 65 13.01 -9.27 0.26
C LYS A 65 13.39 -8.11 -0.67
N PHE A 66 12.43 -7.62 -1.46
CA PHE A 66 12.60 -6.51 -2.40
C PHE A 66 12.04 -5.17 -1.89
N GLY A 67 11.52 -5.12 -0.66
CA GLY A 67 10.96 -3.91 -0.04
C GLY A 67 9.49 -4.02 0.37
N LYS A 68 8.90 -2.86 0.71
CA LYS A 68 7.50 -2.74 1.15
C LYS A 68 6.57 -2.72 -0.06
N VAL A 69 5.72 -3.73 -0.20
CA VAL A 69 4.67 -3.83 -1.23
C VAL A 69 3.35 -3.32 -0.64
N ARG A 70 2.77 -2.30 -1.26
CA ARG A 70 1.47 -1.74 -0.88
C ARG A 70 0.39 -2.28 -1.80
N ASN A 71 -0.62 -2.93 -1.23
CA ASN A 71 -1.73 -3.51 -1.96
C ASN A 71 -3.03 -2.73 -1.69
N ASN A 72 -3.88 -2.66 -2.72
CA ASN A 72 -5.21 -2.03 -2.68
C ASN A 72 -5.21 -0.58 -2.17
N GLU A 73 -4.34 0.25 -2.76
CA GLU A 73 -4.33 1.69 -2.49
C GLU A 73 -5.61 2.36 -3.00
N ARG A 74 -6.33 3.05 -2.11
CA ARG A 74 -7.59 3.75 -2.42
C ARG A 74 -7.65 5.13 -1.77
N CYS A 75 -8.36 6.05 -2.43
CA CYS A 75 -8.67 7.35 -1.86
C CYS A 75 -9.66 7.19 -0.70
N ARG A 76 -9.32 7.68 0.49
CA ARG A 76 -10.19 7.67 1.66
C ARG A 76 -10.20 9.07 2.28
N ALA A 77 -11.35 9.47 2.82
CA ALA A 77 -11.41 10.67 3.63
C ALA A 77 -10.50 10.52 4.86
N PRO A 78 -9.96 11.62 5.41
CA PRO A 78 -9.31 11.65 6.71
C PRO A 78 -10.38 11.48 7.80
N SER A 79 -11.07 10.36 7.83
CA SER A 79 -11.86 9.96 8.98
C SER A 79 -10.90 9.35 9.98
N ALA A 80 -10.61 10.07 11.06
CA ALA A 80 -10.03 9.60 12.32
C ALA A 80 -9.49 8.15 12.26
N SER A 81 -8.37 7.96 11.56
CA SER A 81 -7.75 6.64 11.38
C SER A 81 -7.05 6.30 12.67
N THR A 82 -7.87 5.91 13.64
CA THR A 82 -7.46 5.26 14.87
C THR A 82 -6.76 3.99 14.45
N VAL A 83 -5.53 3.89 14.93
CA VAL A 83 -4.54 2.82 14.84
C VAL A 83 -3.86 2.61 13.47
N PRO A 84 -2.55 2.92 13.33
CA PRO A 84 -1.71 2.19 12.37
C PRO A 84 -1.86 0.68 12.62
N PRO A 85 -1.67 -0.20 11.60
CA PRO A 85 -1.53 -1.62 11.88
C PRO A 85 -0.34 -1.77 12.83
N THR A 86 -0.65 -2.14 14.06
CA THR A 86 0.28 -2.47 15.14
C THR A 86 1.53 -3.11 14.55
N GLU A 87 2.66 -2.41 14.65
CA GLU A 87 3.96 -3.04 14.49
C GLU A 87 3.94 -4.26 15.40
N GLY A 88 4.14 -5.44 14.81
CA GLY A 88 4.16 -6.70 15.54
C GLY A 88 5.24 -6.60 16.61
N VAL A 89 4.81 -6.27 17.83
CA VAL A 89 5.60 -6.38 19.03
C VAL A 89 6.00 -7.84 19.13
N THR A 90 7.31 -8.02 19.07
CA THR A 90 8.00 -9.28 19.31
C THR A 90 7.76 -9.61 20.78
N GLU A 91 6.80 -10.48 21.08
CA GLU A 91 6.81 -11.21 22.34
C GLU A 91 7.72 -12.43 22.13
N GLU A 92 9.01 -12.21 22.43
CA GLU A 92 9.80 -13.27 23.05
C GLU A 92 9.13 -13.58 24.39
N ASP A 93 8.71 -14.83 24.59
CA ASP A 93 8.49 -15.40 25.92
C ASP A 93 9.37 -16.65 26.07
N PRO A 94 9.93 -16.91 27.26
CA PRO A 94 11.22 -17.56 27.44
C PRO A 94 11.19 -19.10 27.38
N LYS A 95 12.39 -19.65 27.19
CA LYS A 95 12.78 -21.01 27.57
C LYS A 95 12.22 -21.38 28.95
N VAL A 96 11.47 -22.49 29.01
CA VAL A 96 11.39 -23.31 30.21
C VAL A 96 11.88 -24.70 29.82
N ASP A 97 13.10 -24.97 30.27
CA ASP A 97 13.75 -26.27 30.31
C ASP A 97 13.11 -27.08 31.45
N SER A 98 12.66 -28.31 31.16
CA SER A 98 12.39 -29.32 32.18
C SER A 98 12.63 -30.70 31.59
N ASP A 99 13.72 -31.27 32.10
CA ASP A 99 14.36 -32.56 31.90
C ASP A 99 13.52 -33.78 32.35
N GLU A 100 14.05 -34.99 32.08
CA GLU A 100 13.65 -36.32 32.58
C GLU A 100 12.28 -36.89 32.14
N SER A 101 12.11 -38.17 31.79
CA SER A 101 12.84 -39.41 32.15
C SER A 101 12.42 -40.51 31.14
N THR A 102 13.36 -41.26 30.56
CA THR A 102 13.74 -42.64 30.96
C THR A 102 12.90 -43.77 30.31
N GLU A 103 13.59 -44.56 29.46
CA GLU A 103 13.56 -46.02 29.21
C GLU A 103 12.20 -46.79 29.20
N GLN A 104 11.91 -47.84 28.40
CA GLN A 104 12.71 -48.99 27.95
C GLN A 104 11.81 -49.91 27.06
N SER A 105 12.43 -50.71 26.16
CA SER A 105 12.01 -52.08 25.73
C SER A 105 10.64 -52.30 25.02
N SER A 106 10.39 -53.20 24.05
CA SER A 106 11.07 -54.34 23.43
C SER A 106 10.35 -54.69 22.09
N GLU A 107 11.07 -55.33 21.16
CA GLU A 107 10.68 -56.53 20.36
C GLU A 107 9.39 -56.61 19.47
N GLU A 108 9.62 -57.14 18.25
CA GLU A 108 8.86 -58.17 17.51
C GLU A 108 7.98 -57.82 16.27
N LYS A 109 8.41 -58.40 15.12
CA LYS A 109 7.67 -58.97 13.96
C LYS A 109 6.64 -58.12 13.19
N ARG A 110 6.90 -57.94 11.88
CA ARG A 110 6.34 -58.82 10.83
C ARG A 110 7.04 -58.67 9.48
#